data_AF-A0A1H7N396-F1
#
_entry.id   AF-A0A1H7N396-F1
#
_cell.length_a   1.000
_cell.length_b   1.000
_cell.length_c   1.000
_cell.angle_alpha   90.00
_cell.angle_beta   90.00
_cell.angle_gamma   90.00
#
_symmetry.space_group_name_H-M   'P 1'
#
loop_
_entity.id
_entity.type
_entity.pdbx_description
1 polymer ?
#
loop_
_entity_poly.entity_id
_entity_poly.type
_entity_poly.pdbx_seq_one_letter_code
_entity_poly.pdbx_strand_id
1 'polypeptide(L)'
;MGMLEKLLNGEIDELSDGQAEKGMLRTVRFGGYDKKETLFAVNRLQDEIVALEQALKAKKLEMPYKIPPETELAPIRRAMTGGFSEKDTNAYFDELFKKIHELREQLEADTTDGNE
;
A
#
# COMPACT_ATOMS: atom_id res chain seq x y z
N MET A 1 39.08 14.48 -11.00
CA MET A 1 38.61 13.10 -11.22
C MET A 1 37.47 12.84 -10.22
N GLY A 2 36.31 13.50 -10.25
CA GLY A 2 35.46 13.87 -11.36
C GLY A 2 34.08 13.27 -11.03
N MET A 3 33.25 13.96 -10.23
CA MET A 3 31.92 13.44 -9.83
C MET A 3 31.05 13.06 -11.04
N LEU A 4 31.34 13.65 -12.21
CA LEU A 4 30.72 13.33 -13.49
C LEU A 4 31.08 11.92 -14.02
N GLU A 5 32.29 11.40 -13.77
CA GLU A 5 32.66 10.03 -14.17
C GLU A 5 31.92 9.00 -13.32
N LYS A 6 31.72 9.27 -12.02
CA LYS A 6 30.93 8.41 -11.13
C LYS A 6 29.44 8.38 -11.50
N LEU A 7 28.91 9.48 -12.04
CA LEU A 7 27.54 9.57 -12.57
C LEU A 7 27.36 8.78 -13.87
N LEU A 8 28.38 8.73 -14.72
CA LEU A 8 28.36 8.00 -15.99
C LEU A 8 28.60 6.49 -15.83
N ASN A 9 29.35 6.09 -14.81
CA ASN A 9 29.65 4.68 -14.54
C ASN A 9 28.56 3.95 -13.70
N GLY A 10 27.43 4.60 -13.39
CA GLY A 10 26.31 3.96 -12.67
C GLY A 10 26.59 3.62 -11.21
N GLU A 11 27.69 4.10 -10.62
CA GLU A 11 28.09 3.86 -9.23
C GLU A 11 27.38 4.77 -8.21
N ILE A 12 26.48 5.64 -8.66
CA ILE A 12 25.70 6.53 -7.79
C ILE A 12 24.22 6.17 -7.94
N ASP A 13 23.80 5.05 -7.36
CA ASP A 13 22.37 4.79 -7.15
C ASP A 13 22.03 4.24 -5.74
N GLU A 14 23.02 4.09 -4.84
CA GLU A 14 22.79 3.60 -3.46
C GLU A 14 22.79 4.69 -2.38
N LEU A 15 22.83 5.99 -2.73
CA LEU A 15 22.91 7.08 -1.74
C LEU A 15 21.64 7.93 -1.60
N SER A 16 20.46 7.36 -1.89
CA SER A 16 19.20 7.88 -1.34
C SER A 16 18.66 6.94 -0.27
N ASP A 17 19.52 6.58 0.68
CA ASP A 17 19.14 5.88 1.91
C ASP A 17 18.50 6.83 2.94
N GLY A 18 17.93 7.96 2.49
CA GLY A 18 17.02 8.74 3.29
C GLY A 18 15.73 7.93 3.48
N GLN A 19 15.29 7.70 4.71
CA GLN A 19 13.93 7.21 4.93
C GLN A 19 12.96 8.18 4.24
N ALA A 20 12.10 7.67 3.35
CA ALA A 20 10.97 8.44 2.88
C ALA A 20 10.17 8.91 4.11
N GLU A 21 9.61 10.12 4.08
CA GLU A 21 8.57 10.48 5.04
C GLU A 21 7.46 9.41 4.99
N LYS A 22 6.95 9.03 6.16
CA LYS A 22 5.98 7.95 6.30
C LYS A 22 4.81 8.14 5.32
N GLY A 23 4.58 7.14 4.46
CA GLY A 23 3.53 7.19 3.44
C GLY A 23 3.94 7.80 2.09
N MET A 24 5.20 8.22 1.90
CA MET A 24 5.67 8.73 0.61
C MET A 24 6.30 7.63 -0.25
N LEU A 25 5.73 7.40 -1.44
CA LEU A 25 6.27 6.49 -2.45
C LEU A 25 7.32 7.20 -3.30
N ARG A 26 8.60 6.95 -3.02
CA ARG A 26 9.69 7.53 -3.82
C ARG A 26 9.89 6.75 -5.12
N THR A 27 10.34 7.46 -6.14
CA THR A 27 10.72 6.86 -7.42
C THR A 27 12.22 6.58 -7.46
N VAL A 28 12.61 5.43 -7.99
CA VAL A 28 14.01 5.05 -8.22
C VAL A 28 14.39 5.24 -9.67
N ARG A 29 15.66 5.56 -9.94
CA ARG A 29 16.14 5.83 -11.31
C ARG A 29 16.18 4.55 -12.14
N PHE A 30 16.72 3.48 -11.56
CA PHE A 30 16.76 2.15 -12.16
C PHE A 30 15.92 1.16 -11.33
N GLY A 31 15.18 0.28 -12.01
CA GLY A 31 14.34 -0.72 -11.34
C GLY A 31 13.04 -0.17 -10.74
N GLY A 32 12.57 -0.84 -9.68
CA GLY A 32 11.36 -0.52 -8.94
C GLY A 32 10.10 -1.20 -9.47
N TYR A 33 8.99 -1.02 -8.77
CA TYR A 33 7.69 -1.47 -9.25
C TYR A 33 7.10 -0.53 -10.30
N ASP A 34 6.37 -1.09 -11.24
CA ASP A 34 5.66 -0.31 -12.24
C ASP A 34 4.67 0.65 -11.58
N LYS A 35 4.83 1.94 -11.87
CA LYS A 35 4.06 3.00 -11.22
C LYS A 35 2.56 2.84 -11.41
N LYS A 36 2.15 2.44 -12.62
CA LYS A 36 0.73 2.32 -12.96
C LYS A 36 0.13 1.17 -12.18
N GLU A 37 0.77 0.00 -12.22
CA GLU A 37 0.32 -1.18 -11.48
C GLU A 37 0.31 -0.96 -9.96
N THR A 38 1.34 -0.31 -9.41
CA THR A 38 1.38 0.08 -7.99
C THR A 38 0.22 1.00 -7.62
N LEU A 39 -0.05 2.06 -8.40
CA LEU A 39 -1.16 2.97 -8.11
C LEU A 39 -2.53 2.28 -8.25
N PHE A 40 -2.70 1.37 -9.20
CA PHE A 40 -3.91 0.56 -9.29
C PHE A 40 -4.10 -0.33 -8.06
N ALA A 41 -3.03 -0.95 -7.57
CA ALA A 41 -3.07 -1.74 -6.34
C ALA A 41 -3.43 -0.87 -5.12
N VAL A 42 -2.80 0.30 -4.97
CA VAL A 42 -3.11 1.26 -3.90
C VAL A 42 -4.58 1.67 -3.95
N ASN A 43 -5.10 2.05 -5.11
CA ASN A 43 -6.50 2.47 -5.24
C ASN A 43 -7.46 1.36 -4.83
N ARG A 44 -7.21 0.11 -5.22
CA ARG A 44 -8.06 -1.02 -4.82
C ARG A 44 -8.08 -1.24 -3.32
N LEU A 45 -6.91 -1.20 -2.67
CA LEU A 45 -6.81 -1.33 -1.21
C LEU A 45 -7.52 -0.16 -0.50
N GLN A 46 -7.38 1.07 -1.03
CA GLN A 46 -8.06 2.24 -0.48
C GLN A 46 -9.59 2.15 -0.64
N ASP A 47 -10.09 1.67 -1.78
CA ASP A 47 -11.52 1.45 -2.00
C ASP A 47 -12.07 0.43 -0.99
N GLU A 48 -11.33 -0.65 -0.70
CA GLU A 48 -11.71 -1.61 0.34
C GLU A 48 -11.74 -0.98 1.73
N ILE A 49 -10.73 -0.19 2.10
CA ILE A 49 -10.69 0.54 3.37
C ILE A 49 -11.93 1.43 3.50
N VAL A 50 -12.28 2.19 2.47
CA VAL A 50 -13.46 3.06 2.48
C VAL A 50 -14.74 2.25 2.64
N ALA A 51 -14.88 1.12 1.95
CA ALA A 51 -16.04 0.25 2.08
C ALA A 51 -16.16 -0.36 3.49
N LEU A 52 -15.05 -0.76 4.10
CA LEU A 52 -15.00 -1.26 5.48
C LEU A 52 -15.34 -0.17 6.50
N GLU A 53 -14.81 1.04 6.34
CA GLU A 53 -15.14 2.20 7.18
C GLU A 53 -16.64 2.55 7.09
N GLN A 54 -17.23 2.47 5.89
CA GLN A 54 -18.67 2.65 5.69
C GLN A 54 -19.48 1.55 6.37
N ALA A 55 -19.06 0.29 6.27
CA ALA A 55 -19.70 -0.82 6.97
C ALA A 55 -19.64 -0.64 8.49
N LEU A 56 -18.50 -0.21 9.05
CA LEU A 56 -18.38 0.09 10.48
C LEU A 56 -19.29 1.24 10.90
N LYS A 57 -19.41 2.27 10.07
CA LYS A 57 -20.31 3.39 10.33
C LYS A 57 -21.78 2.95 10.29
N ALA A 58 -22.17 2.11 9.33
CA ALA A 58 -23.51 1.56 9.24
C ALA A 58 -23.83 0.67 10.46
N LYS A 59 -22.86 -0.16 10.90
CA LYS A 59 -22.96 -0.96 12.13
C LYS A 59 -23.22 -0.09 13.36
N LYS A 60 -22.44 0.98 13.55
CA LYS A 60 -22.63 1.95 14.66
C LYS A 60 -23.98 2.66 14.65
N LEU A 61 -24.63 2.73 13.49
CA LEU A 61 -25.95 3.33 13.31
C LEU A 61 -27.06 2.28 13.28
N GLU A 62 -26.76 1.01 13.60
CA GLU A 62 -27.69 -0.13 13.56
C GLU A 62 -28.37 -0.30 12.19
N MET A 63 -27.72 0.16 11.13
CA MET A 63 -28.20 0.00 9.76
C MET A 63 -27.70 -1.32 9.17
N PRO A 64 -28.47 -1.93 8.26
CA PRO A 64 -28.01 -3.12 7.55
C PRO A 64 -26.73 -2.81 6.76
N TYR A 65 -25.71 -3.64 6.93
CA TYR A 65 -24.43 -3.53 6.23
C TYR A 65 -23.99 -4.89 5.69
N LYS A 66 -23.03 -4.84 4.76
CA LYS A 66 -22.34 -6.04 4.24
C LYS A 66 -20.85 -5.83 4.36
N ILE A 67 -20.14 -6.86 4.78
CA ILE A 67 -18.68 -6.85 4.79
C ILE A 67 -18.22 -7.02 3.34
N PRO A 68 -17.42 -6.08 2.79
CA PRO A 68 -16.88 -6.21 1.44
C PRO A 68 -15.94 -7.43 1.34
N PRO A 69 -15.82 -8.04 0.14
CA PRO A 69 -14.87 -9.13 -0.08
C PRO A 69 -13.43 -8.65 0.07
N GLU A 70 -12.51 -9.56 0.38
CA GLU A 70 -11.08 -9.25 0.43
C GLU A 70 -10.53 -8.95 -0.97
N THR A 71 -9.72 -7.91 -1.07
CA THR A 71 -9.03 -7.58 -2.32
C THR A 71 -7.79 -8.46 -2.48
N GLU A 72 -7.80 -9.29 -3.52
CA GLU A 72 -6.58 -9.95 -3.98
C GLU A 72 -5.81 -9.03 -4.95
N LEU A 73 -4.56 -8.74 -4.60
CA LEU A 73 -3.66 -8.00 -5.49
C LEU A 73 -2.96 -8.96 -6.44
N ALA A 74 -2.95 -8.60 -7.73
CA ALA A 74 -2.09 -9.25 -8.70
C ALA A 74 -0.61 -8.89 -8.43
N PRO A 75 0.34 -9.80 -8.71
CA PRO A 75 1.77 -9.49 -8.63
C PRO A 75 2.11 -8.27 -9.48
N ILE A 76 2.75 -7.27 -8.87
CA ILE A 76 3.16 -6.04 -9.55
C ILE A 76 4.47 -6.29 -10.29
N ARG A 77 4.52 -5.90 -11.55
CA ARG A 77 5.70 -6.04 -12.40
C ARG A 77 6.78 -5.05 -12.00
N ARG A 78 8.02 -5.43 -12.29
CA ARG A 78 9.18 -4.54 -12.17
C ARG A 78 9.32 -3.68 -13.41
N ALA A 79 9.54 -2.39 -13.21
CA ALA A 79 9.94 -1.46 -14.25
C ALA A 79 11.46 -1.50 -14.43
N MET A 80 11.95 -1.33 -15.66
CA MET A 80 13.40 -1.27 -15.92
C MET A 80 14.01 0.04 -15.42
N THR A 81 13.25 1.15 -15.49
CA THR A 81 13.69 2.49 -15.07
C THR A 81 12.51 3.30 -14.55
N GLY A 82 12.75 4.16 -13.57
CA GLY A 82 11.75 5.12 -13.12
C GLY A 82 10.57 4.51 -12.37
N GLY A 83 10.70 3.31 -11.79
CA GLY A 83 9.67 2.68 -10.97
C GLY A 83 9.54 3.29 -9.57
N PHE A 84 8.56 2.84 -8.79
CA PHE A 84 8.52 3.12 -7.36
C PHE A 84 9.50 2.22 -6.60
N SER A 85 10.12 2.76 -5.55
CA SER A 85 10.96 2.02 -4.63
C SER A 85 10.21 0.80 -4.10
N GLU A 86 10.75 -0.40 -4.30
CA GLU A 86 10.12 -1.64 -3.80
C GLU A 86 10.01 -1.61 -2.28
N LYS A 87 11.04 -1.09 -1.60
CA LYS A 87 11.07 -0.94 -0.14
C LYS A 87 9.95 -0.03 0.36
N ASP A 88 9.84 1.17 -0.21
CA ASP A 88 8.83 2.14 0.24
C ASP A 88 7.41 1.66 -0.14
N THR A 89 7.26 1.00 -1.29
CA THR A 89 5.98 0.47 -1.75
C THR A 89 5.51 -0.70 -0.90
N ASN A 90 6.38 -1.66 -0.59
CA ASN A 90 6.03 -2.78 0.28
C ASN A 90 5.67 -2.29 1.68
N ALA A 91 6.45 -1.37 2.25
CA ALA A 91 6.13 -0.78 3.56
C ALA A 91 4.77 -0.09 3.56
N TYR A 92 4.42 0.62 2.48
CA TYR A 92 3.12 1.26 2.35
C TYR A 92 1.99 0.23 2.19
N PHE A 93 2.19 -0.85 1.45
CA PHE A 93 1.21 -1.93 1.36
C PHE A 93 1.00 -2.61 2.71
N ASP A 94 2.05 -2.87 3.48
CA ASP A 94 1.94 -3.44 4.82
C ASP A 94 1.07 -2.56 5.74
N GLU A 95 1.22 -1.23 5.64
CA GLU A 95 0.36 -0.28 6.38
C GLU A 95 -1.12 -0.37 5.94
N LEU A 96 -1.38 -0.47 4.63
CA LEU A 96 -2.74 -0.59 4.11
C LEU A 96 -3.39 -1.93 4.49
N PHE A 97 -2.67 -3.05 4.35
CA PHE A 97 -3.14 -4.37 4.75
C PHE A 97 -3.41 -4.45 6.25
N LYS A 98 -2.53 -3.87 7.06
CA LYS A 98 -2.75 -3.77 8.51
C LYS A 98 -4.04 -3.02 8.82
N LYS A 99 -4.28 -1.87 8.17
CA LYS A 99 -5.52 -1.10 8.36
C LYS A 99 -6.76 -1.89 7.93
N ILE A 100 -6.71 -2.60 6.80
CA ILE A 100 -7.80 -3.48 6.35
C ILE A 100 -8.10 -4.56 7.39
N HIS A 101 -7.05 -5.23 7.90
CA HIS A 101 -7.20 -6.27 8.92
C HIS A 101 -7.84 -5.71 10.20
N GLU A 102 -7.36 -4.58 10.71
CA GLU A 102 -7.93 -3.93 11.90
C GLU A 102 -9.41 -3.55 11.71
N LEU A 103 -9.80 -3.06 10.53
CA LEU A 103 -11.20 -2.71 10.24
C LEU A 103 -12.09 -3.95 10.14
N ARG A 104 -11.57 -5.05 9.56
CA ARG A 104 -12.28 -6.33 9.49
C ARG A 104 -12.48 -6.93 10.88
N GLU A 105 -11.42 -6.95 11.69
CA GLU A 105 -11.48 -7.44 13.07
C GLU A 105 -12.50 -6.65 13.89
N GLN A 106 -12.58 -5.33 13.75
CA GLN A 106 -13.62 -4.53 14.41
C GLN A 106 -15.04 -4.85 13.91
N LEU A 107 -15.20 -5.20 12.63
CA LEU A 107 -16.49 -5.61 12.09
C LEU A 107 -16.91 -6.98 12.63
N GLU A 108 -15.99 -7.92 12.77
CA GLU A 108 -16.22 -9.30 13.21
C GLU A 108 -16.30 -9.45 14.74
N ALA A 109 -15.51 -8.72 15.50
CA ALA A 109 -15.46 -8.83 16.97
C ALA A 109 -16.85 -8.62 17.60
N ASP A 110 -17.58 -7.54 17.28
CA ASP A 110 -18.93 -7.36 17.86
C ASP A 110 -20.03 -8.21 17.20
N THR A 111 -19.75 -9.03 16.18
CA THR A 111 -20.74 -10.04 15.74
C THR A 111 -20.73 -11.29 16.63
N THR A 112 -19.70 -11.47 17.45
CA THR A 112 -19.54 -12.65 18.33
C THR A 112 -20.23 -12.48 19.69
N ASP A 113 -20.54 -11.25 20.11
CA ASP A 113 -21.17 -10.95 21.42
C ASP A 113 -22.72 -11.02 21.39
N GLY A 114 -23.32 -11.54 20.31
CA GLY A 114 -24.76 -11.61 20.11
C GLY A 114 -25.40 -12.99 20.25
N ASN A 115 -24.64 -14.04 20.59
CA ASN A 115 -25.15 -15.39 20.79
C ASN A 115 -24.70 -15.93 22.14
N GLU A 116 -25.42 -15.57 23.21
CA GLU A 116 -25.67 -16.42 24.39
C GLU A 116 -26.88 -15.90 25.18
#